data_AF-R9LB02-F1
#
_entry.id   AF-R9LB02-F1
#
_cell.length_a   1.000
_cell.length_b   1.000
_cell.length_c   1.000
_cell.angle_alpha   90.00
_cell.angle_beta   90.00
_cell.angle_gamma   90.00
#
_symmetry.space_group_name_H-M   'P 1'
#
loop_
_entity.id
_entity.type
_entity.pdbx_description
1 polymer ?
#
loop_
_entity_poly.entity_id
_entity_poly.type
_entity_poly.pdbx_seq_one_letter_code
_entity_poly.pdbx_strand_id
1 'polypeptide(L)'
;MEGQKRAGRKLAEARADKGKILLRVSLRILLAGVVILAGIRGNPPNSGPVSFLSGLLAGLIVLGAAAWVFFPLLHCRDFLDFYEDGIVFCGRSWGLEDLGEISFMEVKSSYSLFARVYMCTEVRDFNVTYIKDGKGNFNNAYCNAI
;
A
#
# COMPACT_ATOMS: atom_id res chain seq x y z
N MET A 1 19.06 12.61 -5.99
CA MET A 1 19.64 12.58 -4.63
C MET A 1 19.83 13.96 -4.02
N GLU A 2 19.35 15.05 -4.64
CA GLU A 2 19.58 16.42 -4.15
C GLU A 2 18.63 16.85 -3.01
N GLY A 3 17.45 16.23 -2.88
CA GLY A 3 16.48 16.57 -1.82
C GLY A 3 16.90 16.12 -0.41
N GLN A 4 17.79 15.13 -0.27
CA GLN A 4 18.26 14.66 1.05
C GLN A 4 19.18 15.65 1.76
N LYS A 5 19.87 16.52 1.02
CA LYS A 5 20.80 17.49 1.63
C LYS A 5 20.09 18.69 2.28
N ARG A 6 18.79 18.89 2.03
CA ARG A 6 18.02 20.03 2.57
C ARG A 6 17.20 19.72 3.82
N ALA A 7 17.06 18.46 4.22
CA ALA A 7 16.09 18.07 5.25
C ALA A 7 16.66 18.04 6.69
N GLY A 8 17.94 18.32 6.89
CA GLY A 8 18.59 18.22 8.20
C GLY A 8 18.93 16.78 8.61
N ARG A 9 19.12 16.53 9.92
CA ARG A 9 19.45 15.19 10.43
C ARG A 9 18.23 14.28 10.38
N LYS A 10 18.45 13.00 10.06
CA LYS A 10 17.40 11.97 10.11
C LYS A 10 17.03 11.66 11.56
N LEU A 11 15.75 11.78 11.90
CA LEU A 11 15.20 11.58 13.24
C LEU A 11 14.64 10.17 13.42
N ALA A 12 13.85 9.69 12.45
CA ALA A 12 13.21 8.37 12.51
C ALA A 12 12.99 7.78 11.12
N GLU A 13 12.77 6.46 11.07
CA GLU A 13 12.54 5.71 9.84
C GLU A 13 11.39 4.73 10.02
N ALA A 14 10.41 4.80 9.13
CA ALA A 14 9.29 3.89 9.05
C ALA A 14 9.31 3.18 7.69
N ARG A 15 9.57 1.87 7.70
CA ARG A 15 9.62 1.04 6.48
C ARG A 15 8.30 0.33 6.20
N ALA A 16 8.16 -0.20 4.99
CA ALA A 16 7.07 -1.08 4.62
C ALA A 16 6.86 -2.23 5.62
N ASP A 17 5.62 -2.39 6.07
CA ASP A 17 5.12 -3.53 6.84
C ASP A 17 4.96 -4.74 5.91
N LYS A 18 6.08 -5.43 5.68
CA LYS A 18 6.13 -6.65 4.87
C LYS A 18 5.16 -7.72 5.38
N GLY A 19 4.90 -7.78 6.69
CA GLY A 19 3.98 -8.73 7.29
C GLY A 19 2.54 -8.45 6.87
N LYS A 20 2.08 -7.21 7.01
CA LYS A 20 0.75 -6.79 6.56
C LYS A 20 0.57 -6.92 5.05
N ILE A 21 1.60 -6.59 4.26
CA ILE A 21 1.55 -6.75 2.79
C ILE A 21 1.41 -8.24 2.44
N LEU A 22 2.27 -9.10 3.01
CA LEU A 22 2.24 -10.54 2.76
C LEU A 22 0.89 -11.13 3.13
N LEU A 23 0.37 -10.81 4.32
CA LEU A 23 -0.94 -11.29 4.77
C LEU A 23 -2.06 -10.90 3.80
N ARG A 24 -2.05 -9.66 3.31
CA ARG A 24 -3.05 -9.18 2.35
C ARG A 24 -2.94 -9.88 1.00
N VAL A 25 -1.72 -10.10 0.49
CA VAL A 25 -1.51 -10.82 -0.77
C VAL A 25 -1.95 -12.28 -0.63
N SER A 26 -1.55 -12.96 0.45
CA SER A 26 -1.95 -14.34 0.73
C SER A 26 -3.48 -14.49 0.79
N LEU A 27 -4.19 -13.54 1.43
CA LEU A 27 -5.65 -13.55 1.47
C LEU A 27 -6.26 -13.38 0.07
N ARG A 28 -5.71 -12.49 -0.75
CA ARG A 28 -6.17 -12.29 -2.14
C ARG A 28 -5.93 -13.53 -3.01
N ILE A 29 -4.79 -14.19 -2.85
CA ILE A 29 -4.48 -15.45 -3.54
C ILE A 29 -5.50 -16.53 -3.14
N LEU A 30 -5.79 -16.65 -1.84
CA LEU A 30 -6.74 -17.64 -1.33
C LEU A 30 -8.15 -17.39 -1.91
N LEU A 31 -8.60 -16.14 -1.93
CA LEU A 31 -9.89 -15.78 -2.56
C LEU A 31 -9.90 -16.09 -4.05
N ALA A 32 -8.86 -15.71 -4.80
CA ALA A 32 -8.76 -16.00 -6.22
C ALA A 32 -8.76 -17.52 -6.49
N GLY A 33 -8.08 -18.30 -5.65
CA GLY A 33 -8.08 -19.76 -5.71
C GLY A 33 -9.48 -20.36 -5.54
N VAL A 34 -10.26 -19.86 -4.56
CA VAL A 34 -11.65 -20.29 -4.36
C VAL A 34 -12.53 -19.96 -5.57
N VAL A 35 -12.38 -18.77 -6.15
CA VAL A 35 -13.13 -18.35 -7.36
C VAL A 35 -12.78 -19.24 -8.56
N ILE A 36 -11.50 -19.55 -8.75
CA ILE A 36 -11.04 -20.44 -9.84
C ILE A 36 -11.61 -21.86 -9.64
N LEU A 37 -11.53 -22.41 -8.43
CA LEU A 37 -12.08 -23.73 -8.12
C LEU A 37 -13.59 -23.79 -8.34
N ALA A 38 -14.32 -22.77 -7.91
CA ALA A 38 -15.77 -22.66 -8.16
C ALA A 38 -16.09 -22.58 -9.66
N GLY A 39 -15.30 -21.81 -10.42
CA GLY A 39 -15.43 -21.71 -11.87
C GLY A 39 -15.20 -23.04 -12.58
N ILE A 40 -14.14 -23.78 -12.24
CA ILE A 40 -13.84 -25.11 -12.80
C ILE A 40 -14.96 -26.11 -12.48
N ARG A 41 -15.51 -26.07 -11.26
CA ARG A 41 -16.62 -26.95 -10.87
C ARG A 41 -17.90 -26.62 -11.61
N GLY A 42 -18.17 -25.34 -11.86
CA GLY A 42 -19.36 -24.88 -12.59
C GLY A 42 -19.26 -25.07 -14.11
N ASN A 43 -18.04 -25.07 -14.66
CA ASN A 43 -17.80 -25.26 -16.09
C ASN A 43 -16.57 -26.16 -16.31
N PRO A 44 -16.74 -27.49 -16.28
CA PRO A 44 -15.63 -28.43 -16.39
C PRO A 44 -14.90 -28.30 -17.74
N PRO A 45 -13.58 -28.55 -17.78
CA PRO A 45 -12.70 -28.26 -18.93
C PRO A 45 -12.93 -29.12 -20.19
N ASN A 46 -14.03 -29.90 -20.26
CA ASN A 46 -14.42 -30.71 -21.41
C ASN A 46 -15.38 -29.98 -22.37
N SER A 47 -15.56 -28.67 -22.24
CA SER A 47 -16.32 -27.88 -23.20
C SER A 47 -15.52 -27.73 -24.50
N GLY A 48 -16.21 -27.86 -25.65
CA GLY A 48 -15.61 -27.94 -26.99
C GLY A 48 -14.77 -26.73 -27.42
N PRO A 49 -14.40 -26.61 -28.71
CA PRO A 49 -13.40 -25.63 -29.16
C PRO A 49 -13.76 -24.20 -28.73
N VAL A 50 -12.89 -23.60 -27.93
CA VAL A 50 -13.03 -22.22 -27.46
C VAL A 50 -12.71 -21.25 -28.59
N SER A 51 -13.58 -20.26 -28.81
CA SER A 51 -13.30 -19.21 -29.79
C SER A 51 -12.07 -18.39 -29.38
N PHE A 52 -11.32 -17.86 -30.35
CA PHE A 52 -10.18 -16.97 -30.09
C PHE A 52 -10.57 -15.79 -29.18
N LEU A 53 -11.76 -15.22 -29.41
CA LEU A 53 -12.29 -14.11 -28.62
C LEU A 53 -12.53 -14.50 -27.15
N SER A 54 -13.04 -15.72 -26.91
CA SER A 54 -13.21 -16.27 -25.56
C SER A 54 -11.87 -16.46 -24.86
N GLY A 55 -10.85 -16.95 -25.58
CA GLY A 55 -9.49 -17.08 -25.05
C GLY A 55 -8.86 -15.74 -24.69
N LEU A 56 -9.01 -14.73 -25.56
CA LEU A 56 -8.52 -13.37 -25.30
C LEU A 56 -9.19 -12.75 -24.06
N LEU A 57 -10.51 -12.86 -23.95
CA LEU A 57 -11.26 -12.34 -22.81
C LEU A 57 -10.83 -13.01 -21.50
N ALA A 58 -10.70 -14.34 -21.50
CA ALA A 58 -10.22 -15.09 -20.34
C ALA A 58 -8.80 -14.64 -19.93
N GLY A 59 -7.92 -14.42 -20.91
CA GLY A 59 -6.58 -13.88 -20.67
C GLY A 59 -6.59 -12.50 -20.01
N LEU A 60 -7.44 -11.57 -20.49
CA LEU A 60 -7.58 -10.24 -19.89
C LEU A 60 -8.12 -10.30 -18.45
N ILE A 61 -9.07 -11.19 -18.18
CA ILE A 61 -9.61 -11.40 -16.83
C ILE A 61 -8.51 -11.92 -15.90
N VAL A 62 -7.72 -12.91 -16.34
CA VAL A 62 -6.60 -13.45 -15.57
C VAL A 62 -5.55 -12.38 -15.29
N LEU A 63 -5.21 -11.54 -16.28
CA LEU A 63 -4.28 -10.43 -16.10
C LEU A 63 -4.82 -9.38 -15.12
N GLY A 64 -6.09 -8.99 -15.24
CA GLY A 64 -6.74 -8.08 -14.30
C GLY A 64 -6.80 -8.64 -12.88
N ALA A 65 -7.11 -9.92 -12.73
CA ALA A 65 -7.11 -10.62 -11.44
C ALA A 65 -5.70 -10.67 -10.84
N ALA A 66 -4.68 -10.99 -11.63
CA ALA A 66 -3.28 -10.99 -11.19
C ALA A 66 -2.85 -9.58 -10.74
N ALA A 67 -3.15 -8.55 -11.52
CA ALA A 67 -2.88 -7.16 -11.15
C ALA A 67 -3.54 -6.81 -9.80
N TRP A 68 -4.81 -7.20 -9.60
CA TRP A 68 -5.50 -7.00 -8.32
C TRP A 68 -4.87 -7.79 -7.17
N VAL A 69 -4.52 -9.06 -7.35
CA VAL A 69 -3.90 -9.89 -6.30
C VAL A 69 -2.56 -9.30 -5.86
N PHE A 70 -1.72 -8.93 -6.82
CA PHE A 70 -0.34 -8.50 -6.56
C PHE A 70 -0.17 -7.01 -6.33
N PHE A 71 -1.21 -6.18 -6.55
CA PHE A 71 -1.17 -4.74 -6.30
C PHE A 71 -0.54 -4.34 -4.94
N PRO A 72 -0.83 -5.00 -3.80
CA PRO A 72 -0.23 -4.64 -2.52
C PRO A 72 1.30 -4.75 -2.48
N LEU A 73 1.91 -5.59 -3.34
CA LEU A 73 3.37 -5.75 -3.40
C LEU A 73 4.09 -4.49 -3.85
N LEU A 74 3.41 -3.58 -4.55
CA LEU A 74 3.99 -2.28 -4.93
C LEU A 74 4.43 -1.48 -3.70
N HIS A 75 3.72 -1.66 -2.58
CA HIS A 75 4.00 -0.99 -1.32
C HIS A 75 5.18 -1.60 -0.53
N CYS A 76 5.79 -2.71 -1.00
CA CYS A 76 6.98 -3.29 -0.36
C CYS A 76 8.19 -2.36 -0.36
N ARG A 77 8.19 -1.38 -1.28
CA ARG A 77 9.24 -0.37 -1.43
C ARG A 77 8.88 0.94 -0.76
N ASP A 78 7.69 1.05 -0.16
CA ASP A 78 7.28 2.26 0.54
C ASP A 78 8.11 2.46 1.80
N PHE A 79 8.45 3.72 2.04
CA PHE A 79 9.13 4.16 3.24
C PHE A 79 8.72 5.59 3.53
N LEU A 80 8.77 5.93 4.82
CA LEU A 80 8.56 7.26 5.35
C LEU A 80 9.71 7.54 6.31
N ASP A 81 10.60 8.44 5.90
CA ASP A 81 11.68 8.92 6.72
C ASP A 81 11.30 10.30 7.29
N PHE A 82 11.65 10.51 8.55
CA PHE A 82 11.45 11.78 9.25
C PHE A 82 12.81 12.44 9.46
N TYR A 83 12.90 13.71 9.11
CA TYR A 83 14.08 14.55 9.30
C TYR A 83 13.69 15.82 10.07
N GLU A 84 14.67 16.60 10.52
CA GLU A 84 14.45 17.84 11.28
C GLU A 84 13.57 18.85 10.53
N ASP A 85 13.82 19.08 9.24
CA ASP A 85 13.13 20.13 8.46
C ASP A 85 12.01 19.57 7.54
N GLY A 86 11.76 18.26 7.58
CA GLY A 86 10.89 17.64 6.60
C GLY A 86 10.74 16.14 6.71
N ILE A 87 9.95 15.59 5.79
CA ILE A 87 9.75 14.15 5.63
C ILE A 87 10.14 13.72 4.22
N VAL A 88 10.53 12.46 4.07
CA VAL A 88 10.71 11.83 2.76
C VAL A 88 9.75 10.65 2.67
N PHE A 89 8.81 10.74 1.74
CA PHE A 89 7.84 9.69 1.46
C PHE A 89 8.09 9.08 0.08
N CYS A 90 8.41 7.79 0.03
CA CYS A 90 8.69 7.03 -1.20
C CYS A 90 9.64 7.74 -2.18
N GLY A 91 10.66 8.43 -1.64
CA GLY A 91 11.69 9.13 -2.42
C GLY A 91 11.38 10.59 -2.77
N ARG A 92 10.22 11.13 -2.40
CA ARG A 92 9.91 12.57 -2.51
C ARG A 92 10.04 13.25 -1.14
N SER A 93 10.82 14.32 -1.09
CA SER A 93 10.98 15.17 0.09
C SER A 93 9.89 16.23 0.17
N TRP A 94 9.45 16.52 1.39
CA TRP A 94 8.45 17.53 1.72
C TRP A 94 8.95 18.31 2.93
N GLY A 95 8.97 19.64 2.88
CA GLY A 95 9.28 20.47 4.05
C GLY A 95 8.15 20.43 5.06
N LEU A 96 8.45 20.51 6.36
CA LEU A 96 7.41 20.56 7.39
C LEU A 96 6.53 21.80 7.26
N GLU A 97 7.15 22.96 6.96
CA GLU A 97 6.44 24.22 6.74
C GLU A 97 5.44 24.12 5.58
N ASP A 98 5.80 23.38 4.52
CA ASP A 98 4.94 23.20 3.35
C ASP A 98 3.75 22.28 3.64
N LEU A 99 3.89 21.33 4.58
CA LEU A 99 2.85 20.33 4.85
C LEU A 99 1.71 20.86 5.72
N GLY A 100 1.95 21.94 6.48
CA GLY A 100 0.97 22.48 7.43
C GLY A 100 0.69 21.50 8.58
N GLU A 101 -0.54 21.52 9.10
CA GLU A 101 -0.93 20.61 10.19
C GLU A 101 -0.90 19.13 9.76
N ILE A 102 -0.13 18.30 10.48
CA ILE A 102 -0.03 16.86 10.23
C ILE A 102 -0.88 16.10 11.24
N SER A 103 -1.85 15.33 10.75
CA SER A 103 -2.67 14.43 11.55
C SER A 103 -2.69 13.01 10.97
N PHE A 104 -3.09 12.02 11.77
CA PHE A 104 -3.19 10.63 11.34
C PHE A 104 -4.63 10.14 11.45
N MET A 105 -5.20 9.76 10.31
CA MET A 105 -6.54 9.21 10.21
C MET A 105 -6.50 7.70 9.96
N GLU A 106 -7.17 6.93 10.82
CA GLU A 106 -7.38 5.50 10.63
C GLU A 106 -8.82 5.24 10.16
N VAL A 107 -8.97 4.79 8.92
CA VAL A 107 -10.26 4.44 8.33
C VAL A 107 -10.46 2.93 8.40
N LYS A 108 -11.36 2.51 9.28
CA LYS A 108 -11.85 1.11 9.34
C LYS A 108 -13.11 0.99 8.49
N SER A 109 -13.09 0.10 7.51
CA SER A 109 -14.28 -0.25 6.74
C SER A 109 -14.85 -1.55 7.25
N SER A 110 -16.17 -1.61 7.46
CA SER A 110 -16.90 -2.81 7.89
C SER A 110 -16.66 -4.03 6.98
N TYR A 111 -16.24 -3.80 5.74
CA TYR A 111 -15.99 -4.83 4.72
C TYR A 111 -14.50 -5.12 4.48
N SER A 112 -13.58 -4.53 5.25
CA SER A 112 -12.13 -4.73 5.11
C SER A 112 -11.53 -5.23 6.42
N LEU A 113 -10.85 -6.37 6.37
CA LEU A 113 -10.06 -6.90 7.50
C LEU A 113 -8.87 -6.00 7.88
N PHE A 114 -8.59 -4.96 7.10
CA PHE A 114 -7.48 -4.05 7.30
C PHE A 114 -7.97 -2.61 7.38
N ALA A 115 -7.55 -1.91 8.42
CA ALA A 115 -7.65 -0.46 8.49
C ALA A 115 -6.73 0.18 7.46
N ARG A 116 -7.21 1.26 6.84
CA ARG A 116 -6.37 2.16 6.04
C ARG A 116 -5.86 3.27 6.94
N VAL A 117 -4.59 3.59 6.83
CA VAL A 117 -3.98 4.67 7.62
C VAL A 117 -3.51 5.74 6.65
N TYR A 118 -3.94 6.97 6.90
CA TYR A 118 -3.55 8.15 6.16
C TYR A 118 -2.83 9.12 7.10
N MET A 119 -1.71 9.67 6.64
CA MET A 119 -1.11 10.85 7.22
C MET A 119 -1.66 12.04 6.44
N CYS A 120 -2.59 12.75 7.06
CA CYS A 120 -3.29 13.89 6.51
C CYS A 120 -2.49 15.16 6.75
N THR A 121 -2.32 15.95 5.70
CA THR A 121 -1.61 17.24 5.71
C THR A 121 -2.46 18.24 4.93
N GLU A 122 -2.20 19.53 5.08
CA GLU A 122 -2.97 20.57 4.36
C GLU A 122 -2.78 20.47 2.84
N VAL A 123 -1.64 19.94 2.39
CA VAL A 123 -1.33 19.79 0.96
C VAL A 123 -1.93 18.50 0.39
N ARG A 124 -1.81 17.38 1.12
CA ARG A 124 -2.35 16.09 0.67
C ARG A 124 -2.47 15.05 1.78
N ASP A 125 -3.22 14.00 1.46
CA ASP A 125 -3.25 12.76 2.24
C ASP A 125 -2.23 11.75 1.72
N PHE A 126 -1.30 11.36 2.59
CA PHE A 126 -0.33 10.32 2.32
C PHE A 126 -0.90 8.98 2.80
N ASN A 127 -1.08 8.03 1.88
CA ASN A 127 -1.47 6.68 2.24
C ASN A 127 -0.29 5.94 2.88
N VAL A 128 -0.30 5.81 4.20
CA VAL A 128 0.73 5.14 5.01
C VAL A 128 0.26 3.77 5.51
N THR A 129 -0.79 3.19 4.90
CA THR A 129 -1.42 1.94 5.34
C THR A 129 -0.44 0.77 5.52
N TYR A 130 0.54 0.70 4.62
CA TYR A 130 1.57 -0.35 4.62
C TYR A 130 2.89 0.11 5.21
N ILE A 131 2.93 1.25 5.90
CA ILE A 131 4.12 1.70 6.60
C ILE A 131 4.00 1.26 8.06
N LYS A 132 5.02 0.55 8.53
CA LYS A 132 5.08 0.05 9.90
C LYS A 132 5.38 1.21 10.85
N ASP A 133 4.58 1.33 11.92
CA ASP A 133 4.78 2.28 13.01
C ASP A 133 4.90 3.76 12.57
N GLY A 134 4.28 4.16 11.45
CA GLY A 134 4.40 5.51 10.90
C GLY A 134 4.01 6.63 11.88
N LYS A 135 2.85 6.49 12.54
CA LYS A 135 2.38 7.44 13.57
C LYS A 135 3.29 7.45 14.80
N GLY A 136 3.76 6.28 15.24
CA GLY A 136 4.65 6.17 16.40
C GLY A 136 6.00 6.85 16.15
N ASN A 137 6.59 6.62 14.97
CA ASN A 137 7.82 7.25 14.54
C ASN A 137 7.67 8.77 14.35
N PHE A 138 6.53 9.24 13.83
CA PHE A 138 6.21 10.67 13.77
C PHE A 138 6.19 11.30 15.17
N ASN A 139 5.45 10.70 16.11
CA ASN A 139 5.37 11.20 17.48
C ASN A 139 6.76 11.23 18.15
N ASN A 140 7.57 10.18 17.93
CA ASN A 140 8.94 10.13 18.45
C ASN A 140 9.85 11.20 17.84
N ALA A 141 9.67 11.53 16.56
CA ALA A 141 10.48 12.52 15.86
C ALA A 141 10.13 13.95 16.25
N TYR A 142 8.84 14.30 16.33
CA TYR A 142 8.40 15.70 16.44
C TYR A 142 7.64 16.04 17.72
N CYS A 143 6.95 15.09 18.34
CA CYS A 143 6.13 15.35 19.53
C CYS A 143 6.86 15.07 20.84
N ASN A 144 7.83 14.15 20.84
CA ASN A 144 8.66 13.82 22.00
C ASN A 144 9.96 14.64 22.09
N ALA A 145 10.21 15.52 21.12
CA ALA A 145 11.37 16.42 21.10
C ALA A 145 11.08 17.79 21.74
N ILE A 146 9.88 17.98 22.30
CA ILE A 146 9.43 19.18 23.02
C ILE A 146 9.29 18.84 24.50
#